data_AF-A0A965KNK9-F1
#
_entry.id   AF-A0A965KNK9-F1
#
_cell.length_a   1.000
_cell.length_b   1.000
_cell.length_c   1.000
_cell.angle_alpha   90.00
_cell.angle_beta   90.00
_cell.angle_gamma   90.00
#
_symmetry.space_group_name_H-M   'P 1'
#
loop_
_entity.id
_entity.type
_entity.pdbx_description
1 polymer ?
#
loop_
_entity_poly.entity_id
_entity_poly.type
_entity_poly.pdbx_seq_one_letter_code
_entity_poly.pdbx_strand_id
1 'polypeptide(L)'
;MSNEQASIYLKEMGISQWSLRETGPSFTPQAPLDASESQVPDTQTPAQAKTNLAPKVYWLFYGKAPSGDTELLFQNIIRALGLVQGEWEWREPSNTKAPDTPLPCIAFAFGADAAQLLSGEREPLENLRDVVLELSGQDIPLVASFDLGHLLQKPSDKALAWQDLLLARSVLQSI
;
A
#
# COMPACT_ATOMS: atom_id res chain seq x y z
N MET A 1 17.01 -33.68 6.95
CA MET A 1 15.63 -33.63 6.44
C MET A 1 15.59 -32.59 5.34
N SER A 2 15.01 -32.89 4.18
CA SER A 2 14.97 -31.94 3.07
C SER A 2 14.02 -30.79 3.41
N ASN A 3 14.35 -29.57 2.99
CA ASN A 3 13.54 -28.37 3.24
C ASN A 3 12.11 -28.52 2.67
N GLU A 4 11.97 -29.28 1.58
CA GLU A 4 10.68 -29.62 0.98
C GLU A 4 9.80 -30.48 1.89
N GLN A 5 10.37 -31.43 2.64
CA GLN A 5 9.62 -32.30 3.53
C GLN A 5 9.05 -31.51 4.72
N ALA A 6 9.80 -30.51 5.21
CA ALA A 6 9.33 -29.61 6.26
C ALA A 6 8.20 -28.70 5.76
N SER A 7 8.32 -28.14 4.55
CA SER A 7 7.27 -27.31 3.94
C SER A 7 5.97 -28.08 3.69
N ILE A 8 6.04 -29.35 3.30
CA ILE A 8 4.86 -30.21 3.11
C ILE A 8 4.16 -30.45 4.44
N TYR A 9 4.91 -30.80 5.49
CA TYR A 9 4.35 -31.04 6.81
C TYR A 9 3.66 -29.80 7.40
N LEU A 10 4.27 -28.62 7.24
CA LEU A 10 3.66 -27.36 7.68
C LEU A 10 2.35 -27.06 6.95
N LYS A 11 2.30 -27.31 5.64
CA LYS A 11 1.06 -27.17 4.86
C LYS A 11 -0.02 -28.15 5.30
N GLU A 12 0.34 -29.41 5.58
CA GLU A 12 -0.59 -30.43 6.08
C GLU A 12 -1.14 -30.09 7.47
N MET A 13 -0.35 -29.42 8.30
CA MET A 13 -0.77 -28.92 9.62
C MET A 13 -1.54 -27.58 9.55
N GLY A 14 -1.84 -27.07 8.35
CA GLY A 14 -2.57 -25.82 8.14
C GLY A 14 -1.77 -24.56 8.50
N ILE A 15 -0.45 -24.67 8.60
CA ILE A 15 0.45 -23.58 8.98
C ILE A 15 0.93 -22.87 7.72
N SER A 16 0.53 -21.62 7.55
CA SER A 16 1.00 -20.75 6.48
C SER A 16 2.51 -20.49 6.62
N GLN A 17 3.28 -20.86 5.59
CA GLN A 17 4.71 -20.60 5.55
C GLN A 17 5.01 -19.18 5.02
N TRP A 18 5.86 -18.46 5.73
CA TRP A 18 6.40 -17.17 5.29
C TRP A 18 7.63 -17.43 4.42
N SER A 19 7.52 -17.24 3.11
CA SER A 19 8.69 -17.23 2.22
C SER A 19 9.34 -15.85 2.26
N LEU A 20 10.62 -15.79 2.62
CA LEU A 20 11.44 -14.58 2.48
C LEU A 20 11.41 -14.16 1.00
N ARG A 21 11.02 -12.92 0.71
CA ARG A 21 11.19 -12.38 -0.64
C ARG A 21 12.69 -12.17 -0.85
N GLU A 22 13.25 -12.82 -1.86
CA GLU A 22 14.63 -12.58 -2.25
C GLU A 22 14.78 -11.11 -2.63
N THR A 23 15.43 -10.36 -1.74
CA THR A 23 16.03 -9.08 -2.06
C THR A 23 17.37 -9.44 -2.68
N GLY A 24 17.53 -9.23 -4.00
CA GLY A 24 18.84 -9.38 -4.62
C GLY A 24 19.83 -8.31 -4.13
N PRO A 25 21.09 -8.37 -4.58
CA PRO A 25 22.04 -9.44 -4.32
C PRO A 25 22.63 -9.34 -2.90
N SER A 26 23.11 -10.49 -2.42
CA SER A 26 23.78 -10.78 -1.16
C SER A 26 24.69 -9.67 -0.62
N PHE A 27 24.38 -9.15 0.57
CA PHE A 27 25.39 -8.53 1.42
C PHE A 27 26.26 -9.64 2.01
N THR A 28 27.40 -9.93 1.37
CA THR A 28 28.50 -10.66 1.99
C THR A 28 29.40 -9.65 2.70
N PRO A 29 29.51 -9.67 4.05
CA PRO A 29 30.51 -8.87 4.73
C PRO A 29 31.89 -9.50 4.46
N GLN A 30 32.70 -8.85 3.61
CA GLN A 30 34.09 -9.27 3.37
C GLN A 30 35.01 -8.74 4.49
N ALA A 31 35.72 -9.65 5.15
CA ALA A 31 36.89 -9.35 5.96
C ALA A 31 38.07 -8.92 5.05
N PRO A 32 38.95 -8.01 5.51
CA PRO A 32 39.90 -7.33 4.62
C PRO A 32 41.17 -8.15 4.40
N LEU A 33 41.53 -8.41 3.13
CA LEU A 33 42.86 -8.86 2.73
C LEU A 33 43.30 -8.14 1.45
N ASP A 34 44.28 -7.27 1.68
CA ASP A 34 45.43 -6.85 0.87
C ASP A 34 45.31 -6.41 -0.61
N ALA A 35 46.15 -5.42 -0.92
CA ALA A 35 46.21 -4.66 -2.15
C ALA A 35 46.89 -5.40 -3.32
N SER A 36 46.38 -5.23 -4.55
CA SER A 36 47.10 -4.54 -5.65
C SER A 36 46.39 -4.66 -7.01
N GLU A 37 46.32 -3.51 -7.68
CA GLU A 37 46.36 -3.24 -9.12
C GLU A 37 45.18 -3.58 -10.07
N SER A 38 44.48 -2.49 -10.41
CA SER A 38 44.27 -1.96 -11.77
C SER A 38 43.46 -2.77 -12.80
N GLN A 39 42.22 -2.34 -13.06
CA GLN A 39 41.76 -1.81 -14.36
C GLN A 39 40.27 -1.40 -14.30
N VAL A 40 39.98 -0.16 -14.69
CA VAL A 40 38.66 0.39 -15.07
C VAL A 40 38.53 0.31 -16.61
N PRO A 41 37.35 0.42 -17.27
CA PRO A 41 35.99 0.70 -16.76
C PRO A 41 34.88 -0.18 -17.38
N ASP A 42 33.95 -0.67 -16.58
CA ASP A 42 32.57 -0.92 -17.05
C ASP A 42 31.64 -0.54 -15.92
N THR A 43 31.27 0.73 -15.85
CA THR A 43 30.18 1.14 -14.96
C THR A 43 28.89 0.73 -15.63
N GLN A 44 28.56 -0.55 -15.48
CA GLN A 44 27.21 -1.04 -15.62
C GLN A 44 26.34 -0.23 -14.67
N THR A 45 25.57 0.69 -15.23
CA THR A 45 24.40 1.30 -14.59
C THR A 45 23.66 0.20 -13.83
N PRO A 46 23.45 0.33 -12.51
CA PRO A 46 22.77 -0.70 -11.74
C PRO A 46 21.37 -0.88 -12.33
N ALA A 47 21.16 -2.05 -12.92
CA ALA A 47 19.88 -2.49 -13.41
C ALA A 47 18.88 -2.34 -12.28
N GLN A 48 17.96 -1.38 -12.46
CA GLN A 48 16.81 -1.18 -11.61
C GLN A 48 16.16 -2.54 -11.39
N ALA A 49 16.23 -3.05 -10.16
CA ALA A 49 15.49 -4.22 -9.74
C ALA A 49 14.01 -3.85 -9.77
N LYS A 50 13.43 -3.86 -10.97
CA LYS A 50 11.99 -3.82 -11.17
C LYS A 50 11.46 -5.11 -10.56
N THR A 51 10.91 -5.02 -9.36
CA THR A 51 10.08 -6.07 -8.77
C THR A 51 8.97 -6.35 -9.78
N ASN A 52 9.14 -7.39 -10.60
CA ASN A 52 8.26 -7.73 -11.70
C ASN A 52 7.03 -8.47 -11.15
N LEU A 53 6.33 -7.85 -10.18
CA LEU A 53 5.00 -8.29 -9.76
C LEU A 53 3.99 -7.53 -10.61
N ALA A 54 3.20 -8.25 -11.39
CA ALA A 54 2.08 -7.67 -12.10
C ALA A 54 1.11 -7.05 -11.07
N PRO A 55 0.65 -5.80 -11.28
CA PRO A 55 -0.25 -5.13 -10.37
C PRO A 55 -1.57 -5.91 -10.30
N LYS A 56 -2.06 -6.19 -9.09
CA LYS A 56 -3.28 -7.00 -8.89
C LYS A 56 -4.50 -6.18 -8.49
N VAL A 57 -4.26 -5.02 -7.91
CA VAL A 57 -5.27 -4.12 -7.36
C VAL A 57 -4.86 -2.69 -7.63
N TYR A 58 -5.82 -1.77 -7.58
CA TYR A 58 -5.56 -0.36 -7.79
C TYR A 58 -6.23 0.51 -6.72
N TRP A 59 -5.42 1.26 -5.97
CA TRP A 59 -5.89 2.10 -4.87
C TRP A 59 -5.89 3.58 -5.27
N LEU A 60 -7.05 4.22 -5.16
CA LEU A 60 -7.22 5.65 -5.34
C LEU A 60 -7.25 6.32 -3.97
N PHE A 61 -6.18 7.00 -3.60
CA PHE A 61 -6.13 7.75 -2.34
C PHE A 61 -6.54 9.19 -2.56
N TYR A 62 -7.36 9.72 -1.66
CA TYR A 62 -7.89 11.07 -1.72
C TYR A 62 -7.71 11.81 -0.42
N GLY A 63 -7.42 13.10 -0.49
CA GLY A 63 -7.33 13.97 0.68
C GLY A 63 -6.34 15.10 0.45
N LYS A 64 -5.98 15.79 1.54
CA LYS A 64 -4.91 16.80 1.49
C LYS A 64 -3.58 16.14 1.13
N ALA A 65 -2.93 16.65 0.08
CA ALA A 65 -1.65 16.13 -0.38
C ALA A 65 -0.65 15.96 0.79
N PRO A 66 -0.12 14.75 1.00
CA PRO A 66 0.79 14.48 2.10
C PRO A 66 2.08 15.28 1.94
N SER A 67 2.61 15.78 3.05
CA SER A 67 3.84 16.58 3.08
C SER A 67 4.51 16.49 4.46
N GLY A 68 5.85 16.49 4.47
CA GLY A 68 6.62 16.35 5.71
C GLY A 68 6.29 15.03 6.43
N ASP A 69 5.87 15.11 7.68
CA ASP A 69 5.60 13.91 8.50
C ASP A 69 4.37 13.11 8.01
N THR A 70 3.39 13.75 7.36
CA THR A 70 2.23 13.03 6.81
C THR A 70 2.61 12.19 5.60
N GLU A 71 3.61 12.62 4.82
CA GLU A 71 4.20 11.82 3.74
C GLU A 71 4.88 10.58 4.30
N LEU A 72 5.67 10.71 5.37
CA LEU A 72 6.30 9.56 6.02
C LEU A 72 5.24 8.56 6.52
N LEU A 73 4.17 9.04 7.15
CA LEU A 73 3.06 8.21 7.61
C LEU A 73 2.39 7.49 6.43
N PHE A 74 2.08 8.21 5.36
CA PHE A 74 1.46 7.63 4.17
C PHE A 74 2.35 6.57 3.52
N GLN A 75 3.65 6.83 3.37
CA GLN A 75 4.61 5.85 2.85
C GLN A 75 4.66 4.57 3.73
N ASN A 76 4.51 4.70 5.04
CA ASN A 76 4.41 3.55 5.93
C ASN A 76 3.11 2.77 5.74
N ILE A 77 1.99 3.45 5.46
CA ILE A 77 0.72 2.81 5.09
C ILE A 77 0.89 2.02 3.79
N ILE A 78 1.46 2.62 2.74
CA ILE A 78 1.73 1.97 1.46
C ILE A 78 2.60 0.72 1.65
N ARG A 79 3.67 0.81 2.47
CA ARG A 79 4.52 -0.35 2.80
C ARG A 79 3.77 -1.43 3.58
N ALA A 80 2.93 -1.06 4.54
CA ALA A 80 2.15 -1.99 5.35
C ALA A 80 1.08 -2.72 4.51
N LEU A 81 0.50 -2.04 3.52
CA LEU A 81 -0.40 -2.65 2.53
C LEU A 81 0.36 -3.50 1.50
N GLY A 82 1.67 -3.32 1.37
CA GLY A 82 2.51 -4.04 0.41
C GLY A 82 2.29 -3.60 -1.03
N LEU A 83 1.77 -2.38 -1.23
CA LEU A 83 1.48 -1.83 -2.56
C LEU A 83 2.78 -1.44 -3.26
N VAL A 84 2.93 -1.86 -4.51
CA VAL A 84 4.08 -1.47 -5.35
C VAL A 84 3.79 -0.20 -6.15
N GLN A 85 4.82 0.36 -6.77
CA GLN A 85 4.67 1.49 -7.68
C GLN A 85 3.76 1.11 -8.85
N GLY A 86 2.70 1.90 -9.10
CA GLY A 86 1.72 1.64 -10.15
C GLY A 86 0.47 0.88 -9.71
N GLU A 87 0.38 0.46 -8.44
CA GLU A 87 -0.86 -0.11 -7.83
C GLU A 87 -1.68 0.94 -7.06
N TRP A 88 -1.24 2.19 -7.07
CA TRP A 88 -1.93 3.27 -6.39
C TRP A 88 -1.59 4.62 -6.99
N GLU A 89 -2.49 5.58 -6.76
CA GLU A 89 -2.26 6.98 -7.05
C GLU A 89 -2.91 7.88 -5.99
N TRP A 90 -2.30 9.03 -5.76
CA TRP A 90 -2.91 10.09 -4.97
C TRP A 90 -3.66 11.06 -5.89
N ARG A 91 -4.91 11.38 -5.54
CA ARG A 91 -5.76 12.28 -6.31
C ARG A 91 -6.36 13.38 -5.46
N GLU A 92 -6.63 14.50 -6.12
CA GLU A 92 -7.45 15.56 -5.54
C GLU A 92 -8.90 15.10 -5.42
N PRO A 93 -9.61 15.47 -4.34
CA PRO A 93 -11.03 15.10 -4.15
C PRO A 93 -11.98 15.52 -5.28
N SER A 94 -11.59 16.50 -6.10
CA SER A 94 -12.34 16.94 -7.28
C SER A 94 -12.19 16.01 -8.50
N ASN A 95 -11.22 15.10 -8.51
CA ASN A 95 -10.97 14.17 -9.60
C ASN A 95 -11.61 12.79 -9.33
N THR A 96 -12.90 12.68 -9.65
CA THR A 96 -13.70 11.45 -9.49
C THR A 96 -13.71 10.55 -10.73
N LYS A 97 -12.87 10.82 -11.74
CA LYS A 97 -12.85 10.02 -12.98
C LYS A 97 -12.36 8.59 -12.70
N ALA A 98 -12.90 7.58 -13.36
CA ALA A 98 -12.28 6.25 -13.30
C ALA A 98 -10.81 6.28 -13.78
N PRO A 99 -9.91 5.52 -13.13
CA PRO A 99 -8.57 5.27 -13.66
C PRO A 99 -8.63 4.46 -14.97
N ASP A 100 -7.68 4.71 -15.87
CA ASP A 100 -7.52 3.95 -17.12
C ASP A 100 -6.76 2.63 -16.84
N THR A 101 -7.38 1.76 -16.06
CA THR A 101 -6.81 0.47 -15.66
C THR A 101 -7.87 -0.62 -15.69
N PRO A 102 -7.55 -1.84 -16.17
CA PRO A 102 -8.47 -2.97 -16.14
C PRO A 102 -8.52 -3.67 -14.76
N LEU A 103 -7.77 -3.17 -13.76
CA LEU A 103 -7.68 -3.78 -12.43
C LEU A 103 -8.86 -3.38 -11.53
N PRO A 104 -9.23 -4.23 -10.57
CA PRO A 104 -10.21 -3.85 -9.55
C PRO A 104 -9.69 -2.66 -8.74
N CYS A 105 -10.55 -1.65 -8.61
CA CYS A 105 -10.21 -0.36 -8.00
C CYS A 105 -10.96 -0.15 -6.70
N ILE A 106 -10.33 0.55 -5.76
CA ILE A 106 -10.99 1.06 -4.56
C ILE A 106 -10.55 2.49 -4.28
N ALA A 107 -11.49 3.33 -3.85
CA ALA A 107 -11.23 4.67 -3.38
C ALA A 107 -11.11 4.69 -1.84
N PHE A 108 -10.14 5.45 -1.35
CA PHE A 108 -9.92 5.66 0.08
C PHE A 108 -9.78 7.15 0.37
N ALA A 109 -10.69 7.70 1.17
CA ALA A 109 -10.74 9.12 1.50
C ALA A 109 -10.17 9.39 2.90
N PHE A 110 -9.12 10.21 2.95
CA PHE A 110 -8.55 10.75 4.17
C PHE A 110 -9.26 12.07 4.54
N GLY A 111 -10.00 12.03 5.64
CA GLY A 111 -10.67 13.19 6.23
C GLY A 111 -12.15 13.35 5.83
N ALA A 112 -12.88 14.11 6.67
CA ALA A 112 -14.32 14.36 6.50
C ALA A 112 -14.63 15.04 5.17
N ASP A 113 -13.89 16.10 4.83
CA ASP A 113 -14.13 16.91 3.63
C ASP A 113 -13.99 16.08 2.35
N ALA A 114 -12.95 15.25 2.26
CA ALA A 114 -12.75 14.36 1.12
C ALA A 114 -13.84 13.30 1.06
N ALA A 115 -14.18 12.68 2.19
CA ALA A 115 -15.22 11.66 2.26
C ALA A 115 -16.58 12.18 1.78
N GLN A 116 -17.04 13.32 2.31
CA GLN A 116 -18.32 13.92 1.95
C GLN A 116 -18.37 14.37 0.49
N LEU A 117 -17.29 14.96 -0.02
CA LEU A 117 -17.24 15.38 -1.42
C LEU A 117 -17.29 14.18 -2.38
N LEU A 118 -16.57 13.11 -2.04
CA LEU A 118 -16.44 11.93 -2.90
C LEU A 118 -17.68 11.02 -2.83
N SER A 119 -18.32 10.89 -1.67
CA SER A 119 -19.55 10.09 -1.55
C SER A 119 -20.80 10.87 -1.96
N GLY A 120 -20.78 12.20 -1.85
CA GLY A 120 -21.97 13.05 -1.96
C GLY A 120 -22.82 13.11 -0.70
N GLU A 121 -22.40 12.40 0.36
CA GLU A 121 -23.09 12.37 1.65
C GLU A 121 -22.76 13.60 2.51
N ARG A 122 -23.68 13.96 3.41
CA ARG A 122 -23.52 15.10 4.34
C ARG A 122 -23.37 14.69 5.80
N GLU A 123 -23.26 13.39 6.04
CA GLU A 123 -23.10 12.83 7.38
C GLU A 123 -21.70 13.14 7.94
N PRO A 124 -21.55 13.23 9.28
CA PRO A 124 -20.24 13.40 9.90
C PRO A 124 -19.36 12.17 9.65
N LEU A 125 -18.04 12.35 9.71
CA LEU A 125 -17.06 11.28 9.44
C LEU A 125 -17.30 10.02 10.29
N GLU A 126 -17.77 10.18 11.54
CA GLU A 126 -18.08 9.05 12.43
C GLU A 126 -19.14 8.08 11.86
N ASN A 127 -20.07 8.60 11.06
CA ASN A 127 -21.11 7.81 10.39
C ASN A 127 -20.67 7.29 9.02
N LEU A 128 -19.66 7.92 8.41
CA LEU A 128 -19.12 7.55 7.10
C LEU A 128 -18.02 6.49 7.19
N ARG A 129 -17.36 6.38 8.36
CA ARG A 129 -16.37 5.34 8.66
C ARG A 129 -17.02 3.98 8.88
N ASP A 130 -16.23 2.91 8.76
CA ASP A 130 -16.68 1.52 8.90
C ASP A 130 -17.80 1.10 7.92
N VAL A 131 -18.10 1.93 6.91
CA VAL A 131 -19.11 1.70 5.87
C VAL A 131 -18.43 1.73 4.50
N VAL A 132 -18.90 0.89 3.58
CA VAL A 132 -18.50 0.91 2.18
C VAL A 132 -19.49 1.79 1.42
N LEU A 133 -19.01 2.93 0.95
CA LEU A 133 -19.74 3.89 0.14
C LEU A 133 -19.43 3.67 -1.34
N GLU A 134 -20.05 4.45 -2.20
CA GLU A 134 -19.75 4.48 -3.64
C GLU A 134 -19.13 5.84 -3.99
N LEU A 135 -18.11 5.84 -4.85
CA LEU A 135 -17.51 7.06 -5.37
C LEU A 135 -18.52 7.74 -6.30
N SER A 136 -18.91 8.99 -6.02
CA SER A 136 -19.99 9.68 -6.72
C SER A 136 -19.82 9.65 -8.25
N GLY A 137 -20.75 8.97 -8.92
CA GLY A 137 -20.79 8.84 -10.37
C GLY A 137 -19.88 7.75 -10.95
N GLN A 138 -19.33 6.85 -10.13
CA GLN A 138 -18.54 5.69 -10.55
C GLN A 138 -18.90 4.47 -9.71
N ASP A 139 -18.95 3.28 -10.32
CA ASP A 139 -19.13 2.00 -9.62
C ASP A 139 -17.82 1.54 -8.96
N ILE A 140 -17.24 2.41 -8.13
CA ILE A 140 -15.98 2.19 -7.40
C ILE A 140 -16.30 2.30 -5.91
N PRO A 141 -16.01 1.26 -5.10
CA PRO A 141 -16.20 1.33 -3.66
C PRO A 141 -15.31 2.41 -3.04
N LEU A 142 -15.86 3.12 -2.06
CA LEU A 142 -15.23 4.20 -1.34
C LEU A 142 -15.25 3.91 0.16
N VAL A 143 -14.08 3.97 0.80
CA VAL A 143 -13.98 3.89 2.26
C VAL A 143 -13.42 5.19 2.81
N ALA A 144 -14.09 5.75 3.81
CA ALA A 144 -13.66 6.97 4.50
C ALA A 144 -12.85 6.65 5.76
N SER A 145 -11.87 7.49 6.07
CA SER A 145 -11.09 7.40 7.31
C SER A 145 -10.62 8.79 7.78
N PHE A 146 -9.86 8.83 8.87
CA PHE A 146 -9.28 10.05 9.42
C PHE A 146 -8.28 10.70 8.46
N ASP A 147 -8.11 12.02 8.59
CA ASP A 147 -7.03 12.73 7.90
C ASP A 147 -5.64 12.33 8.42
N LEU A 148 -4.63 12.35 7.55
CA LEU A 148 -3.26 11.98 7.93
C LEU A 148 -2.68 12.88 9.03
N GLY A 149 -2.99 14.19 9.01
CA GLY A 149 -2.57 15.13 10.03
C GLY A 149 -3.22 14.83 11.39
N HIS A 150 -4.50 14.45 11.39
CA HIS A 150 -5.22 14.01 12.60
C HIS A 150 -4.54 12.79 13.22
N LEU A 151 -4.16 11.79 12.40
CA LEU A 151 -3.49 10.59 12.88
C LEU A 151 -2.11 10.84 13.49
N LEU A 152 -1.41 11.89 13.06
CA LEU A 152 -0.16 12.31 13.70
C LEU A 152 -0.40 12.98 15.05
N GLN A 153 -1.43 13.81 15.15
CA GLN A 153 -1.80 14.51 16.39
C GLN A 153 -2.40 13.57 17.44
N LYS A 154 -3.17 12.56 17.01
CA LYS A 154 -3.86 11.61 17.88
C LYS A 154 -3.53 10.16 17.48
N PRO A 155 -2.37 9.64 17.94
CA PRO A 155 -1.92 8.30 17.57
C PRO A 155 -2.85 7.16 18.00
N SER A 156 -3.70 7.37 19.02
CA SER A 156 -4.70 6.38 19.46
C SER A 156 -5.66 5.97 18.33
N ASP A 157 -5.90 6.88 17.40
CA ASP A 157 -6.89 6.69 16.33
C ASP A 157 -6.29 5.93 15.13
N LYS A 158 -4.98 5.67 15.12
CA LYS A 158 -4.32 4.87 14.08
C LYS A 158 -4.84 3.44 14.01
N ALA A 159 -5.28 2.87 15.15
CA ALA A 159 -5.88 1.55 15.19
C ALA A 159 -7.20 1.51 14.40
N LEU A 160 -8.01 2.57 14.51
CA LEU A 160 -9.26 2.73 13.78
C LEU A 160 -8.99 2.97 12.28
N ALA A 161 -8.03 3.82 11.94
CA ALA A 161 -7.63 3.99 10.53
C ALA A 161 -7.11 2.69 9.91
N TRP A 162 -6.41 1.87 10.70
CA TRP A 162 -5.97 0.55 10.23
C TRP A 162 -7.16 -0.39 9.98
N GLN A 163 -8.19 -0.35 10.82
CA GLN A 163 -9.44 -1.08 10.59
C GLN A 163 -10.11 -0.66 9.28
N ASP A 164 -10.20 0.64 9.00
CA ASP A 164 -10.76 1.17 7.75
C ASP A 164 -9.95 0.68 6.53
N LEU A 165 -8.61 0.67 6.63
CA LEU A 165 -7.74 0.15 5.57
C LEU A 165 -7.93 -1.35 5.32
N LEU A 166 -8.13 -2.13 6.38
CA LEU A 166 -8.44 -3.55 6.27
C LEU A 166 -9.82 -3.80 5.67
N LEU A 167 -10.82 -2.98 6.01
CA LEU A 167 -12.14 -3.00 5.37
C LEU A 167 -12.00 -2.77 3.87
N ALA A 168 -11.31 -1.71 3.46
CA ALA A 168 -11.06 -1.41 2.05
C ALA A 168 -10.38 -2.60 1.32
N ARG A 169 -9.35 -3.19 1.95
CA ARG A 169 -8.68 -4.37 1.39
C ARG A 169 -9.63 -5.57 1.26
N SER A 170 -10.52 -5.79 2.23
CA SER A 170 -11.48 -6.90 2.19
C SER A 170 -12.49 -6.73 1.05
N VAL A 171 -12.93 -5.50 0.78
CA VAL A 171 -13.84 -5.18 -0.33
C VAL A 171 -13.19 -5.55 -1.66
N LEU A 172 -11.94 -5.15 -1.88
CA LEU A 172 -11.19 -5.51 -3.08
C LEU A 172 -11.05 -7.03 -3.30
N GLN A 173 -11.03 -7.82 -2.24
CA GLN A 173 -10.93 -9.29 -2.34
C GLN A 173 -12.26 -9.96 -2.67
N SER A 174 -13.37 -9.24 -2.52
CA SER A 174 -14.72 -9.73 -2.79
C SER A 174 -15.22 -9.37 -4.20
N ILE A 175 -14.46 -8.56 -4.95
CA ILE A 175 -14.74 -8.16 -6.34
C ILE A 175 -14.05 -9.15 -7.28
#